data_AF-G0MBE3-F1
#
_entry.id   AF-G0MBE3-F1
#
_cell.length_a   1.000
_cell.length_b   1.000
_cell.length_c   1.000
_cell.angle_alpha   90.00
_cell.angle_beta   90.00
_cell.angle_gamma   90.00
#
_symmetry.space_group_name_H-M   'P 1'
#
loop_
_entity.id
_entity.type
_entity.pdbx_description
1 polymer ?
#
loop_
_entity_poly.entity_id
_entity_poly.type
_entity_poly.pdbx_seq_one_letter_code
_entity_poly.pdbx_strand_id
1 'polypeptide(L)'
;MDSADRATPPEVSTTEPSQTPSLTAHNTVSPSMQEKVKQATTLGKELSKDMEKWVFDTAKLREEKEELNKKEDDFVKRRDELYAFIKSELDKLVPGVMNWGSRRNISNELKAGNALNIESEALFQEDDRIKKKEEENGLLRQHCNDKKVIFDQLMDEITKMSTESEQMNQSLLAACSWKSHADESIHVDNSNSRDDVSMHSASDQPSSSRSG
;
A
#
# COMPACT_ATOMS: atom_id res chain seq x y z
N MET A 1 57.17 59.90 -4.12
CA MET A 1 57.95 58.75 -4.58
C MET A 1 56.94 57.74 -5.10
N ASP A 2 56.34 57.97 -6.28
CA ASP A 2 56.92 57.80 -7.64
C ASP A 2 57.26 56.33 -7.90
N SER A 3 56.87 55.63 -8.97
CA SER A 3 56.16 55.88 -10.24
C SER A 3 55.63 54.50 -10.72
N ALA A 4 54.42 54.39 -11.26
CA ALA A 4 54.08 54.26 -12.69
C ALA A 4 54.59 53.01 -13.45
N ASP A 5 53.63 52.39 -14.17
CA ASP A 5 53.76 51.74 -15.49
C ASP A 5 54.49 50.37 -15.59
N ARG A 6 54.07 49.37 -16.39
CA ARG A 6 53.05 49.22 -17.44
C ARG A 6 53.11 47.77 -17.96
N ALA A 7 51.98 47.18 -18.38
CA ALA A 7 51.78 46.40 -19.61
C ALA A 7 50.65 45.34 -19.50
N THR A 8 49.73 45.37 -20.46
CA THR A 8 48.63 44.43 -20.75
C THR A 8 48.90 43.79 -22.14
N PRO A 9 48.07 42.85 -22.68
CA PRO A 9 47.93 41.38 -22.48
C PRO A 9 48.37 40.60 -23.77
N PRO A 10 47.96 39.32 -23.99
CA PRO A 10 46.73 39.08 -24.78
C PRO A 10 45.88 37.84 -24.37
N GLU A 11 44.73 37.76 -25.04
CA GLU A 11 43.56 36.88 -24.92
C GLU A 11 43.78 35.34 -25.04
N VAL A 12 42.78 34.57 -24.58
CA VAL A 12 42.05 33.49 -25.31
C VAL A 12 41.68 32.28 -24.41
N SER A 13 40.37 31.96 -24.40
CA SER A 13 39.66 30.67 -24.19
C SER A 13 40.04 29.76 -23.01
N THR A 14 39.10 29.18 -22.27
CA THR A 14 38.11 28.23 -22.81
C THR A 14 36.93 28.10 -21.86
N THR A 15 35.74 28.23 -22.44
CA THR A 15 34.44 27.86 -21.90
C THR A 15 34.44 26.38 -21.53
N GLU A 16 34.18 26.05 -20.26
CA GLU A 16 33.73 24.72 -19.88
C GLU A 16 32.27 24.86 -19.41
N PRO A 17 31.27 24.60 -20.26
CA PRO A 17 29.96 24.31 -19.74
C PRO A 17 30.05 22.90 -19.15
N SER A 18 30.02 22.80 -17.83
CA SER A 18 29.68 21.56 -17.14
C SER A 18 28.38 21.05 -17.75
N GLN A 19 28.48 20.08 -18.67
CA GLN A 19 27.35 19.40 -19.27
C GLN A 19 26.79 18.48 -18.18
N THR A 20 25.98 19.06 -17.28
CA THR A 20 24.82 18.32 -16.80
C THR A 20 24.09 17.84 -18.06
N PRO A 21 23.86 16.52 -18.23
CA PRO A 21 23.07 16.06 -19.37
C PRO A 21 21.72 16.74 -19.25
N SER A 22 21.48 17.69 -20.15
CA SER A 22 20.20 18.38 -20.26
C SER A 22 19.20 17.29 -20.57
N LEU A 23 18.25 17.07 -19.66
CA LEU A 23 17.09 16.22 -19.90
C LEU A 23 16.34 16.81 -21.09
N THR A 24 16.76 16.44 -22.31
CA THR A 24 16.11 16.84 -23.55
C THR A 24 14.66 16.41 -23.48
N ALA A 25 13.76 17.29 -23.92
CA ALA A 25 12.30 17.21 -23.77
C ALA A 25 11.64 15.87 -24.16
N HIS A 26 12.36 14.97 -24.85
CA HIS A 26 11.97 13.59 -25.16
C HIS A 26 11.87 12.63 -23.95
N ASN A 27 12.36 13.01 -22.77
CA ASN A 27 12.19 12.24 -21.52
C ASN A 27 11.01 12.73 -20.65
N THR A 28 10.13 13.57 -21.20
CA THR A 28 8.93 14.00 -20.45
C THR A 28 7.85 12.93 -20.52
N VAL A 29 7.44 12.46 -19.34
CA VAL A 29 6.30 11.55 -19.16
C VAL A 29 5.10 12.09 -19.94
N SER A 30 4.48 11.25 -20.78
CA SER A 30 3.36 11.67 -21.62
C SER A 30 2.25 12.30 -20.78
N PRO A 31 1.52 13.32 -21.29
CA PRO A 31 0.43 13.95 -20.54
C PRO A 31 -0.60 12.94 -20.02
N SER A 32 -0.88 11.88 -20.79
CA SER A 32 -1.77 10.78 -20.40
C SER A 32 -1.21 9.98 -19.21
N MET A 33 0.10 9.68 -19.20
CA MET A 33 0.74 8.99 -18.08
C MET A 33 0.79 9.87 -16.84
N GLN A 34 1.02 11.19 -16.97
CA GLN A 34 0.96 12.11 -15.84
C GLN A 34 -0.44 12.17 -15.21
N GLU A 35 -1.50 12.14 -16.03
CA GLU A 35 -2.87 12.12 -15.53
C GLU A 35 -3.17 10.83 -14.75
N LYS A 36 -2.80 9.67 -15.30
CA LYS A 36 -2.98 8.38 -14.62
C LYS A 36 -2.20 8.29 -13.31
N VAL A 37 -0.96 8.80 -13.27
CA VAL A 37 -0.17 8.88 -12.03
C VAL A 37 -0.85 9.76 -10.98
N LYS A 38 -1.43 10.91 -11.38
CA LYS A 38 -2.18 11.77 -10.46
C LYS A 38 -3.44 11.09 -9.92
N GLN A 39 -4.19 10.39 -10.79
CA GLN A 39 -5.36 9.61 -10.39
C GLN A 39 -4.98 8.51 -9.40
N ALA A 40 -3.95 7.70 -9.70
CA ALA A 40 -3.44 6.67 -8.82
C ALA A 40 -2.96 7.25 -7.47
N THR A 41 -2.23 8.36 -7.48
CA THR A 41 -1.76 9.01 -6.25
C THR A 41 -2.92 9.48 -5.37
N THR A 42 -3.98 10.02 -5.97
CA THR A 42 -5.16 10.50 -5.24
C THR A 42 -5.94 9.34 -4.66
N LEU A 43 -6.23 8.35 -5.50
CA LEU A 43 -6.94 7.14 -5.10
C LEU A 43 -6.18 6.36 -4.02
N GLY A 44 -4.85 6.25 -4.12
CA GLY A 44 -4.01 5.59 -3.13
C GLY A 44 -4.07 6.28 -1.76
N LYS A 45 -4.09 7.63 -1.73
CA LYS A 45 -4.26 8.38 -0.48
C LYS A 45 -5.64 8.15 0.14
N GLU A 46 -6.68 8.13 -0.67
CA GLU A 46 -8.05 7.84 -0.19
C GLU A 46 -8.17 6.41 0.32
N LEU A 47 -7.66 5.44 -0.45
CA LEU A 47 -7.65 4.03 -0.07
C LEU A 47 -6.90 3.81 1.26
N SER A 48 -5.74 4.45 1.44
CA SER A 48 -4.98 4.37 2.69
C SER A 48 -5.81 4.87 3.88
N LYS A 49 -6.48 6.02 3.74
CA LYS A 49 -7.34 6.57 4.80
C LYS A 49 -8.53 5.67 5.11
N ASP A 50 -9.19 5.16 4.08
CA ASP A 50 -10.35 4.27 4.25
C ASP A 50 -9.92 2.94 4.91
N MET A 51 -8.74 2.40 4.55
CA MET A 51 -8.17 1.20 5.17
C MET A 51 -7.77 1.44 6.63
N GLU A 52 -7.14 2.57 6.94
CA GLU A 52 -6.81 2.95 8.33
C GLU A 52 -8.07 3.03 9.18
N LYS A 53 -9.12 3.69 8.67
CA LYS A 53 -10.42 3.79 9.34
C LYS A 53 -11.03 2.40 9.54
N TRP A 54 -11.05 1.56 8.51
CA TRP A 54 -11.58 0.20 8.60
C TRP A 54 -10.86 -0.65 9.65
N VAL A 55 -9.53 -0.61 9.69
CA VAL A 55 -8.74 -1.36 10.67
C VAL A 55 -9.02 -0.87 12.08
N PHE A 56 -9.05 0.45 12.28
CA PHE A 56 -9.34 1.06 13.57
C PHE A 56 -10.75 0.70 14.06
N ASP A 57 -11.77 0.86 13.22
CA ASP A 57 -13.15 0.55 13.56
C ASP A 57 -13.34 -0.94 13.85
N THR A 58 -12.65 -1.82 13.12
CA THR A 58 -12.65 -3.26 13.37
C THR A 58 -12.06 -3.62 14.74
N ALA A 59 -10.97 -2.96 15.13
CA ALA A 59 -10.37 -3.17 16.45
C ALA A 59 -11.32 -2.69 17.56
N LYS A 60 -11.88 -1.49 17.40
CA LYS A 60 -12.84 -0.92 18.35
C LYS A 60 -14.11 -1.78 18.49
N LEU A 61 -14.65 -2.30 17.39
CA LEU A 61 -15.81 -3.19 17.44
C LEU A 61 -15.53 -4.49 18.19
N ARG A 62 -14.30 -5.01 18.09
CA ARG A 62 -13.90 -6.19 18.86
C ARG A 62 -13.89 -5.91 20.36
N GLU A 63 -13.37 -4.76 20.77
CA GLU A 63 -13.38 -4.34 22.17
C GLU A 63 -14.81 -4.12 22.68
N GLU A 64 -15.67 -3.44 21.90
CA GLU A 64 -17.08 -3.22 22.25
C GLU A 64 -17.83 -4.55 22.42
N LYS A 65 -17.56 -5.55 21.56
CA LYS A 65 -18.13 -6.90 21.69
C LYS A 65 -17.65 -7.63 22.93
N GLU A 66 -16.35 -7.57 23.21
CA GLU A 66 -15.80 -8.24 24.39
C GLU A 66 -16.39 -7.66 25.67
N GLU A 67 -16.58 -6.34 25.71
CA GLU A 67 -17.23 -5.66 26.82
C GLU A 67 -18.73 -6.03 26.94
N LEU A 68 -19.44 -6.12 25.81
CA LEU A 68 -20.84 -6.57 25.82
C LEU A 68 -20.96 -8.01 26.34
N ASN A 69 -20.08 -8.92 25.88
CA ASN A 69 -20.06 -10.31 26.35
C ASN A 69 -19.81 -10.40 27.85
N LYS A 70 -18.90 -9.59 28.40
CA LYS A 70 -18.67 -9.54 29.86
C LYS A 70 -19.92 -9.10 30.62
N LYS A 71 -20.63 -8.09 30.12
CA LYS A 71 -21.89 -7.64 30.71
C LYS A 71 -22.99 -8.70 30.62
N GLU A 72 -23.05 -9.43 29.51
CA GLU A 72 -23.98 -10.54 29.34
C GLU A 72 -23.67 -11.68 30.32
N ASP A 73 -22.41 -12.07 30.47
CA ASP A 73 -21.99 -13.08 31.45
C ASP A 73 -22.36 -12.67 32.89
N ASP A 74 -22.09 -11.42 33.27
CA ASP A 74 -22.45 -10.87 34.58
C ASP A 74 -23.96 -10.79 34.79
N PHE A 75 -24.71 -10.45 33.73
CA PHE A 75 -26.17 -10.45 33.74
C PHE A 75 -26.73 -11.86 33.94
N VAL A 76 -26.26 -12.83 33.16
CA VAL A 76 -26.66 -14.24 33.25
C VAL A 76 -26.39 -14.78 34.64
N LYS A 77 -25.22 -14.49 35.21
CA LYS A 77 -24.89 -14.90 36.58
C LYS A 77 -25.87 -14.33 37.61
N ARG A 78 -26.14 -13.02 37.59
CA ARG A 78 -27.10 -12.40 38.53
C ARG A 78 -28.52 -12.92 38.34
N ARG A 79 -28.93 -13.17 37.10
CA ARG A 79 -30.23 -13.76 36.78
C ARG A 79 -30.35 -15.16 37.37
N ASP A 80 -29.32 -15.99 37.22
CA ASP A 80 -29.32 -17.37 37.70
C ASP A 80 -29.28 -17.42 39.24
N GLU A 81 -28.54 -16.53 39.89
CA GLU A 81 -28.55 -16.33 41.34
C GLU A 81 -29.95 -15.94 41.85
N LEU A 82 -30.62 -15.00 41.17
CA LEU A 82 -32.00 -14.60 41.49
C LEU A 82 -32.97 -15.77 41.35
N TYR A 83 -32.89 -16.54 40.26
CA TYR A 83 -33.74 -17.72 40.07
C TYR A 83 -33.51 -18.79 41.13
N ALA A 84 -32.26 -19.06 41.48
CA ALA A 84 -31.91 -19.99 42.55
C ALA A 84 -32.47 -19.54 43.91
N PHE A 85 -32.38 -18.24 44.22
CA PHE A 85 -32.94 -17.67 45.43
C PHE A 85 -34.47 -17.79 45.46
N ILE A 86 -35.16 -17.34 44.40
CA ILE A 86 -36.62 -17.40 44.32
C ILE A 86 -37.10 -18.83 44.49
N LYS A 87 -36.46 -19.79 43.82
CA LYS A 87 -36.77 -21.21 43.95
C LYS A 87 -36.60 -21.68 45.41
N SER A 88 -35.49 -21.33 46.06
CA SER A 88 -35.25 -21.68 47.46
C SER A 88 -36.29 -21.07 48.41
N GLU A 89 -36.71 -19.83 48.20
CA GLU A 89 -37.76 -19.20 49.01
C GLU A 89 -39.13 -19.83 48.77
N LEU A 90 -39.46 -20.19 47.52
CA LEU A 90 -40.69 -20.90 47.19
C LEU A 90 -40.72 -22.30 47.82
N ASP A 91 -39.60 -23.04 47.82
CA ASP A 91 -39.49 -24.36 48.45
C ASP A 91 -39.72 -24.31 49.98
N LYS A 92 -39.47 -23.16 50.62
CA LYS A 92 -39.75 -22.93 52.05
C LYS A 92 -41.21 -22.60 52.35
N LEU A 93 -42.03 -22.32 51.33
CA LEU A 93 -43.45 -22.02 51.52
C LEU A 93 -44.24 -23.32 51.71
N VAL A 94 -44.81 -23.49 52.90
CA VAL A 94 -45.81 -24.53 53.16
C VAL A 94 -47.16 -24.07 52.59
N PRO A 95 -47.87 -24.89 51.79
CA PRO A 95 -49.20 -24.56 51.31
C PRO A 95 -50.13 -24.17 52.48
N GLY A 96 -50.67 -22.95 52.45
CA GLY A 96 -51.61 -22.43 53.45
C GLY A 96 -51.00 -21.60 54.59
N VAL A 97 -49.67 -21.50 54.72
CA VAL A 97 -49.02 -20.67 55.75
C VAL A 97 -47.92 -19.81 55.12
N MET A 98 -48.27 -18.61 54.67
CA MET A 98 -47.29 -17.66 54.15
C MET A 98 -46.77 -16.76 55.27
N ASN A 99 -45.51 -16.94 55.67
CA ASN A 99 -44.82 -16.09 56.63
C ASN A 99 -44.60 -14.67 56.05
N TRP A 100 -44.88 -13.64 56.84
CA TRP A 100 -44.68 -12.22 56.48
C TRP A 100 -43.23 -11.89 56.09
N GLY A 101 -42.24 -12.57 56.69
CA GLY A 101 -40.82 -12.46 56.32
C GLY A 101 -40.56 -12.91 54.88
N SER A 102 -41.04 -14.10 54.51
CA SER A 102 -40.93 -14.63 53.14
C SER A 102 -41.65 -13.74 52.12
N ARG A 103 -42.79 -13.15 52.49
CA ARG A 103 -43.52 -12.21 51.63
C ARG A 103 -42.73 -10.94 51.31
N ARG A 104 -41.99 -10.41 52.30
CA ARG A 104 -41.13 -9.23 52.12
C ARG A 104 -39.91 -9.56 51.27
N ASN A 105 -39.28 -10.73 51.47
CA ASN A 105 -38.15 -11.18 50.66
C ASN A 105 -38.55 -11.32 49.18
N ILE A 106 -39.63 -12.06 48.89
CA ILE A 106 -40.15 -12.23 47.52
C ILE A 106 -40.48 -10.87 46.87
N SER A 107 -41.04 -9.92 47.62
CA SER A 107 -41.34 -8.58 47.10
C SER A 107 -40.09 -7.78 46.74
N ASN A 108 -38.97 -7.95 47.44
CA ASN A 108 -37.71 -7.27 47.10
C ASN A 108 -37.09 -7.91 45.85
N GLU A 109 -37.16 -9.23 45.74
CA GLU A 109 -36.66 -9.95 44.56
C GLU A 109 -37.46 -9.66 43.29
N LEU A 110 -38.77 -9.42 43.40
CA LEU A 110 -39.55 -8.94 42.26
C LEU A 110 -39.04 -7.59 41.74
N LYS A 111 -38.54 -6.71 42.62
CA LYS A 111 -37.91 -5.45 42.19
C LYS A 111 -36.55 -5.71 41.53
N ALA A 112 -35.77 -6.65 42.06
CA ALA A 112 -34.52 -7.09 41.42
C ALA A 112 -34.78 -7.67 40.01
N GLY A 113 -35.84 -8.48 39.86
CA GLY A 113 -36.29 -8.98 38.57
C GLY A 113 -36.67 -7.88 37.58
N ASN A 114 -37.40 -6.85 38.03
CA ASN A 114 -37.71 -5.69 37.18
C ASN A 114 -36.45 -4.94 36.74
N ALA A 115 -35.46 -4.79 37.62
CA ALA A 115 -34.19 -4.16 37.28
C ALA A 115 -33.42 -4.99 36.24
N LEU A 116 -33.36 -6.32 36.41
CA LEU A 116 -32.78 -7.22 35.41
C LEU A 116 -33.53 -7.16 34.07
N ASN A 117 -34.86 -7.02 34.07
CA ASN A 117 -35.61 -6.89 32.83
C ASN A 117 -35.24 -5.61 32.05
N ILE A 118 -35.06 -4.49 32.76
CA ILE A 118 -34.59 -3.23 32.15
C ILE A 118 -33.17 -3.40 31.60
N GLU A 119 -32.30 -4.06 32.36
CA GLU A 119 -30.92 -4.32 31.94
C GLU A 119 -30.84 -5.24 30.73
N SER A 120 -31.66 -6.29 30.67
CA SER A 120 -31.78 -7.18 29.51
C SER A 120 -32.15 -6.41 28.24
N GLU A 121 -33.11 -5.50 28.33
CA GLU A 121 -33.52 -4.64 27.22
C GLU A 121 -32.36 -3.74 26.76
N ALA A 122 -31.60 -3.18 27.71
CA ALA A 122 -30.43 -2.36 27.39
C ALA A 122 -29.32 -3.19 26.70
N LEU A 123 -29.10 -4.44 27.10
CA LEU A 123 -28.16 -5.36 26.44
C LEU A 123 -28.58 -5.65 25.00
N PHE A 124 -29.87 -5.89 24.73
CA PHE A 124 -30.37 -6.10 23.37
C PHE A 124 -30.19 -4.86 22.49
N GLN A 125 -30.48 -3.66 23.03
CA GLN A 125 -30.27 -2.41 22.30
C GLN A 125 -28.79 -2.17 21.97
N GLU A 126 -27.89 -2.57 22.87
CA GLU A 126 -26.45 -2.48 22.65
C GLU A 126 -25.95 -3.48 21.61
N ASP A 127 -26.45 -4.72 21.63
CA ASP A 127 -26.17 -5.73 20.59
C ASP A 127 -26.60 -5.25 19.21
N ASP A 128 -27.84 -4.75 19.08
CA ASP A 128 -28.36 -4.18 17.82
C ASP A 128 -27.50 -3.02 17.32
N ARG A 129 -27.04 -2.16 18.24
CA ARG A 129 -26.16 -1.03 17.91
C ARG A 129 -24.81 -1.51 17.40
N ILE A 130 -24.20 -2.51 18.04
CA ILE A 130 -22.92 -3.10 17.60
C ILE A 130 -23.09 -3.78 16.24
N LYS A 131 -24.16 -4.55 16.06
CA LYS A 131 -24.46 -5.22 14.79
C LYS A 131 -24.62 -4.23 13.63
N LYS A 132 -25.32 -3.11 13.85
CA LYS A 132 -25.41 -2.06 12.84
C LYS A 132 -24.04 -1.51 12.46
N LYS A 133 -23.16 -1.26 13.43
CA LYS A 133 -21.79 -0.81 13.14
C LYS A 133 -20.97 -1.86 12.41
N GLU A 134 -21.17 -3.16 12.66
CA GLU A 134 -20.52 -4.21 11.89
C GLU A 134 -20.93 -4.20 10.43
N GLU A 135 -22.23 -3.99 10.16
CA GLU A 135 -22.73 -3.85 8.80
C GLU A 135 -22.07 -2.64 8.10
N GLU A 136 -22.04 -1.48 8.76
CA GLU A 136 -21.36 -0.27 8.26
C GLU A 136 -19.86 -0.51 8.01
N ASN A 137 -19.18 -1.19 8.93
CA ASN A 137 -17.76 -1.52 8.80
C ASN A 137 -17.51 -2.56 7.69
N GLY A 138 -18.45 -3.48 7.46
CA GLY A 138 -18.47 -4.41 6.34
C GLY A 138 -18.61 -3.70 5.00
N LEU A 139 -19.47 -2.68 4.91
CA LEU A 139 -19.58 -1.82 3.73
C LEU A 139 -18.29 -1.04 3.46
N LEU A 140 -17.65 -0.50 4.50
CA LEU A 140 -16.36 0.18 4.37
C LEU A 140 -15.27 -0.76 3.85
N ARG A 141 -15.22 -2.00 4.34
CA ARG A 141 -14.32 -3.02 3.81
C ARG A 141 -14.55 -3.27 2.33
N GLN A 142 -15.81 -3.41 1.91
CA GLN A 142 -16.14 -3.62 0.50
C GLN A 142 -15.67 -2.43 -0.35
N HIS A 143 -15.96 -1.20 0.10
CA HIS A 143 -15.52 0.01 -0.57
C HIS A 143 -13.98 0.12 -0.69
N CYS A 144 -13.24 -0.29 0.34
CA CYS A 144 -11.77 -0.39 0.26
C CYS A 144 -11.33 -1.40 -0.81
N ASN A 145 -11.96 -2.57 -0.86
CA ASN A 145 -11.63 -3.58 -1.87
C ASN A 145 -11.90 -3.08 -3.29
N ASP A 146 -13.03 -2.41 -3.51
CA ASP A 146 -13.40 -1.86 -4.81
C ASP A 146 -12.39 -0.78 -5.26
N LYS A 147 -12.02 0.14 -4.35
CA LYS A 147 -10.96 1.14 -4.61
C LYS A 147 -9.61 0.50 -4.90
N LYS A 148 -9.26 -0.58 -4.19
CA LYS A 148 -8.02 -1.31 -4.41
C LYS A 148 -7.98 -1.91 -5.81
N VAL A 149 -9.07 -2.54 -6.28
CA VAL A 149 -9.13 -3.10 -7.64
C VAL A 149 -8.88 -2.00 -8.69
N ILE A 150 -9.49 -0.83 -8.53
CA ILE A 150 -9.28 0.31 -9.44
C ILE A 150 -7.83 0.82 -9.35
N PHE A 151 -7.27 0.91 -8.15
CA PHE A 151 -5.90 1.34 -7.94
C PHE A 151 -4.90 0.38 -8.59
N ASP A 152 -5.06 -0.92 -8.40
CA ASP A 152 -4.20 -1.96 -8.98
C ASP A 152 -4.26 -1.89 -10.52
N GLN A 153 -5.45 -1.73 -11.10
CA GLN A 153 -5.61 -1.53 -12.56
C GLN A 153 -4.88 -0.27 -13.06
N LEU A 154 -4.98 0.85 -12.35
CA LEU A 154 -4.26 2.07 -12.71
C LEU A 154 -2.74 1.86 -12.64
N MET A 155 -2.24 1.15 -11.63
CA MET A 155 -0.83 0.84 -11.49
C MET A 155 -0.32 -0.09 -12.60
N ASP A 156 -1.12 -1.06 -13.03
CA ASP A 156 -0.80 -1.93 -14.17
C ASP A 156 -0.70 -1.14 -15.48
N GLU A 157 -1.64 -0.23 -15.72
CA GLU A 157 -1.62 0.65 -16.90
C GLU A 157 -0.42 1.60 -16.90
N ILE A 158 -0.07 2.18 -15.74
CA ILE A 158 1.11 3.04 -15.58
C ILE A 158 2.38 2.24 -15.87
N THR A 159 2.49 1.03 -15.31
CA THR A 159 3.62 0.12 -15.55
C THR A 159 3.73 -0.22 -17.04
N LYS A 160 2.62 -0.57 -17.68
CA LYS A 160 2.59 -0.88 -19.12
C LYS A 160 3.08 0.31 -19.96
N MET A 161 2.55 1.51 -19.74
CA MET A 161 3.00 2.72 -20.46
C MET A 161 4.49 3.02 -20.22
N SER A 162 4.99 2.77 -19.01
CA SER A 162 6.41 2.93 -18.69
C SER A 162 7.27 1.98 -19.52
N THR A 163 6.90 0.71 -19.58
CA THR A 163 7.64 -0.30 -20.36
C THR A 163 7.59 -0.03 -21.87
N GLU A 164 6.44 0.39 -22.40
CA GLU A 164 6.28 0.75 -23.82
C GLU A 164 7.12 1.99 -24.18
N SER A 165 7.16 2.99 -23.29
CA SER A 165 7.99 4.18 -23.47
C SER A 165 9.49 3.84 -23.46
N GLU A 166 9.93 2.96 -22.55
CA GLU A 166 11.33 2.50 -22.49
C GLU A 166 11.71 1.71 -23.75
N GLN A 167 10.84 0.81 -24.20
CA GLN A 167 11.07 0.02 -25.41
C GLN A 167 11.14 0.91 -26.66
N MET A 168 10.29 1.93 -26.77
CA MET A 168 10.33 2.89 -27.87
C MET A 168 11.64 3.69 -27.84
N ASN A 169 12.08 4.16 -26.67
CA ASN A 169 13.34 4.89 -26.53
C ASN A 169 14.56 4.03 -26.87
N GLN A 170 14.58 2.76 -26.45
CA GLN A 170 15.64 1.81 -26.85
C GLN A 170 15.64 1.56 -28.36
N SER A 171 14.46 1.44 -28.98
CA SER A 171 14.32 1.24 -30.43
C SER A 171 14.80 2.47 -31.22
N LEU A 172 14.51 3.68 -30.74
CA LEU A 172 14.99 4.93 -31.35
C LEU A 172 16.51 5.06 -31.24
N LEU A 173 17.09 4.72 -30.08
CA LEU A 173 18.55 4.72 -29.90
C LEU A 173 19.24 3.68 -30.81
N ALA A 174 18.62 2.50 -31.00
CA ALA A 174 19.14 1.48 -31.92
C ALA A 174 19.01 1.89 -33.40
N ALA A 175 17.95 2.62 -33.78
CA ALA A 175 17.76 3.14 -35.14
C ALA A 175 18.72 4.30 -35.46
N CYS A 176 19.21 5.03 -34.46
CA CYS A 176 20.23 6.07 -34.57
C CYS A 176 21.67 5.50 -34.61
N SER A 177 21.92 4.42 -35.36
CA SER A 177 23.27 3.95 -35.64
C SER A 177 23.96 4.92 -36.61
N TRP A 178 24.58 5.98 -36.08
CA TRP A 178 25.50 6.81 -36.83
C TRP A 178 26.78 6.01 -37.01
N LYS A 179 26.78 5.10 -37.99
CA LYS A 179 28.00 4.44 -38.45
C LYS A 179 28.88 5.51 -39.08
N SER A 180 29.87 5.94 -38.32
CA SER A 180 30.97 6.81 -38.76
C SER A 180 31.60 6.26 -40.05
N HIS A 181 31.25 6.85 -41.18
CA HIS A 181 32.07 6.80 -42.40
C HIS A 181 32.93 8.07 -42.41
N ALA A 182 33.93 8.09 -41.55
CA ALA A 182 34.99 9.08 -41.58
C ALA A 182 36.32 8.36 -41.33
N ASP A 183 36.67 7.46 -42.24
CA ASP A 183 38.06 7.05 -42.46
C ASP A 183 38.14 6.33 -43.81
N GLU A 184 38.20 7.12 -44.89
CA GLU A 184 38.76 6.65 -46.15
C GLU A 184 39.70 7.74 -46.70
N SER A 185 40.86 7.79 -46.07
CA SER A 185 42.19 8.03 -46.63
C SER A 185 42.29 8.85 -47.93
N ILE A 186 42.74 10.11 -47.82
CA ILE A 186 43.59 10.71 -48.85
C ILE A 186 45.03 10.53 -48.38
N HIS A 187 45.69 9.46 -48.82
CA HIS A 187 47.14 9.38 -48.75
C HIS A 187 47.68 9.36 -50.19
N VAL A 188 48.28 10.49 -50.56
CA VAL A 188 49.08 10.65 -51.77
C VAL A 188 50.34 9.79 -51.64
N ASP A 189 50.62 9.07 -52.73
CA ASP A 189 51.80 8.24 -52.94
C ASP A 189 53.11 8.98 -52.68
N ASN A 190 54.05 8.31 -52.02
CA ASN A 190 55.46 8.47 -52.38
C ASN A 190 56.22 7.16 -52.20
N SER A 191 56.83 6.74 -53.30
CA SER A 191 57.60 5.51 -53.56
C SER A 191 58.79 5.28 -52.64
N ASN A 192 59.03 4.02 -52.22
CA ASN A 192 60.16 3.18 -52.70
C ASN A 192 60.45 1.95 -51.81
N SER A 193 60.94 0.90 -52.48
CA SER A 193 61.82 -0.18 -51.98
C SER A 193 61.13 -1.30 -51.18
N ARG A 194 60.80 -2.45 -51.82
CA ARG A 194 61.64 -3.63 -52.14
C ARG A 194 61.81 -4.60 -50.95
N ASP A 195 61.58 -5.88 -51.30
CA ASP A 195 61.94 -7.13 -50.61
C ASP A 195 61.08 -7.45 -49.36
N ASP A 196 60.65 -8.67 -49.04
CA ASP A 196 60.98 -10.01 -49.51
C ASP A 196 59.91 -11.03 -49.04
N VAL A 197 59.83 -12.13 -49.77
CA VAL A 197 59.30 -13.50 -49.52
C VAL A 197 58.67 -13.85 -48.15
N SER A 198 57.48 -14.47 -48.13
CA SER A 198 57.32 -15.92 -47.88
C SER A 198 55.85 -16.37 -47.71
N MET A 199 55.62 -17.63 -48.10
CA MET A 199 54.35 -18.31 -48.31
C MET A 199 53.84 -19.11 -47.09
N HIS A 200 52.51 -19.22 -47.04
CA HIS A 200 51.70 -20.40 -46.70
C HIS A 200 51.89 -21.11 -45.35
N SER A 201 50.80 -21.13 -44.56
CA SER A 201 49.97 -22.32 -44.23
C SER A 201 49.00 -21.90 -43.11
N ALA A 202 47.69 -21.86 -43.35
CA ALA A 202 46.75 -22.99 -43.21
C ALA A 202 46.86 -23.70 -41.85
N SER A 203 45.83 -23.57 -41.01
CA SER A 203 44.93 -24.68 -40.73
C SER A 203 43.82 -24.31 -39.74
N ASP A 204 42.63 -24.76 -40.12
CA ASP A 204 41.35 -24.67 -39.45
C ASP A 204 41.26 -25.35 -38.08
N GLN A 205 40.30 -24.82 -37.32
CA GLN A 205 39.38 -25.36 -36.28
C GLN A 205 39.09 -26.89 -36.25
N PRO A 206 38.15 -27.40 -35.41
CA PRO A 206 37.86 -27.21 -33.97
C PRO A 206 37.53 -28.56 -33.27
N SER A 207 37.24 -28.56 -31.96
CA SER A 207 36.38 -29.51 -31.22
C SER A 207 36.63 -29.30 -29.71
N SER A 208 35.78 -29.60 -28.74
CA SER A 208 34.40 -30.03 -28.62
C SER A 208 34.06 -29.86 -27.13
N SER A 209 32.84 -29.44 -26.85
CA SER A 209 31.98 -29.77 -25.70
C SER A 209 32.57 -30.63 -24.58
N ARG A 210 32.41 -30.19 -23.32
CA ARG A 210 32.10 -31.10 -22.22
C ARG A 210 31.36 -30.41 -21.07
N SER A 211 30.14 -30.88 -20.85
CA SER A 211 29.30 -30.65 -19.69
C SER A 211 29.91 -31.21 -18.41
N GLY A 212 29.64 -30.53 -17.31
CA GLY A 212 29.77 -30.99 -15.92
C GLY A 212 28.90 -30.10 -15.07
#